data_AF-A0A5E7PII6-F1
#
_entry.id   AF-A0A5E7PII6-F1
#
_cell.length_a   1.000
_cell.length_b   1.000
_cell.length_c   1.000
_cell.angle_alpha   90.00
_cell.angle_beta   90.00
_cell.angle_gamma   90.00
#
_symmetry.space_group_name_H-M   'P 1'
#
loop_
_entity.id
_entity.type
_entity.pdbx_description
1 polymer ?
#
loop_
_entity_poly.entity_id
_entity_poly.type
_entity_poly.pdbx_seq_one_letter_code
_entity_poly.pdbx_strand_id
1 'polypeptide(L)'
;MADMDHAILLGISNYSSPDFQTLEGPSNDVELFRQWLLDKDGGAVPAENIKFLTSPALDQQPKNDARSWSPTAEQFLNHYDKLTIDENDAYIRREGARLYLYFSGHGFSERNDMSTGAALFVAGASRSRPLNIHGTAFAWEARDLALFDEIVLIMDCCRDSETALRYASPGKNQFVAELAANVRVLAIYGSAKGGKAQERKIAERGDKTCSLLTHALLKALTDATPDEGSRLSSTSLRNYVNNIWGDICAGIPADTPRFVLPEGEDVFFKAGNKGLLQNFVLSAPPLPGTVLTFYLGSLNSPVAQCVFAQDTVSIENPIGSIASSLSVKDLRFALRLKPGFYKIQASTGAYTSAPFEVTGERDVPL
;
A
#
# COMPACT_ATOMS: atom_id res chain seq x y z
N MET A 1 -7.48 12.57 -7.12
CA MET A 1 -6.16 11.94 -6.94
C MET A 1 -6.10 10.65 -7.74
N ALA A 2 -6.99 9.68 -7.53
CA ALA A 2 -6.90 8.38 -8.21
C ALA A 2 -6.91 8.40 -9.76
N ASP A 3 -7.50 9.41 -10.40
CA ASP A 3 -7.61 9.48 -11.88
C ASP A 3 -6.25 9.55 -12.61
N MET A 4 -5.19 9.98 -11.90
CA MET A 4 -3.82 10.04 -12.45
C MET A 4 -2.92 8.94 -11.89
N ASP A 5 -3.44 8.08 -11.02
CA ASP A 5 -2.66 6.98 -10.46
C ASP A 5 -2.42 5.91 -11.52
N HIS A 6 -1.29 5.22 -11.40
CA HIS A 6 -0.87 4.17 -12.34
C HIS A 6 -0.41 2.92 -11.59
N ALA A 7 -0.52 1.77 -12.25
CA ALA A 7 -0.06 0.51 -11.69
C ALA A 7 0.62 -0.38 -12.73
N ILE A 8 1.71 -1.04 -12.33
CA ILE A 8 2.32 -2.16 -13.06
C ILE A 8 2.31 -3.37 -12.15
N LEU A 9 1.60 -4.42 -12.56
CA LEU A 9 1.39 -5.65 -11.79
C LEU A 9 2.07 -6.83 -12.49
N LEU A 10 2.84 -7.62 -11.77
CA LEU A 10 3.57 -8.76 -12.33
C LEU A 10 3.36 -10.01 -11.47
N GLY A 11 2.88 -11.09 -12.07
CA GLY A 11 2.60 -12.36 -11.37
C GLY A 11 3.16 -13.54 -12.14
N ILE A 12 4.17 -14.22 -11.61
CA ILE A 12 4.89 -15.28 -12.34
C ILE A 12 4.70 -16.62 -11.64
N SER A 13 3.84 -17.45 -12.21
CA SER A 13 3.51 -18.80 -11.75
C SER A 13 4.39 -19.86 -12.41
N ASN A 14 4.74 -19.65 -13.68
CA ASN A 14 5.39 -20.65 -14.52
C ASN A 14 6.79 -20.18 -14.94
N TYR A 15 7.78 -21.05 -14.75
CA TYR A 15 9.18 -20.81 -15.08
C TYR A 15 9.67 -21.86 -16.08
N SER A 16 10.54 -21.43 -16.98
CA SER A 16 11.08 -22.29 -18.04
C SER A 16 12.09 -23.33 -17.54
N SER A 17 12.74 -23.06 -16.40
CA SER A 17 13.72 -23.96 -15.79
C SER A 17 13.09 -24.82 -14.70
N PRO A 18 13.42 -26.13 -14.62
CA PRO A 18 13.02 -26.99 -13.51
C PRO A 18 13.64 -26.59 -12.17
N ASP A 19 14.62 -25.67 -12.15
CA ASP A 19 15.19 -25.11 -10.93
C ASP A 19 14.16 -24.35 -10.07
N PHE A 20 13.08 -23.90 -10.71
CA PHE A 20 12.00 -23.14 -10.10
C PHE A 20 10.73 -23.98 -10.10
N GLN A 21 10.20 -24.25 -8.91
CA GLN A 21 8.90 -24.91 -8.79
C GLN A 21 7.80 -23.99 -9.31
N THR A 22 6.77 -24.58 -9.93
CA THR A 22 5.55 -23.85 -10.31
C THR A 22 4.85 -23.33 -9.05
N LEU A 23 4.33 -22.11 -9.14
CA LEU A 23 3.57 -21.45 -8.08
C LEU A 23 2.10 -21.29 -8.50
N GLU A 24 1.17 -21.45 -7.57
CA GLU A 24 -0.27 -21.35 -7.85
C GLU A 24 -0.83 -19.95 -7.53
N GLY A 25 -0.21 -19.23 -6.60
CA GLY A 25 -0.66 -17.95 -6.05
C GLY A 25 -0.49 -16.73 -6.96
N PRO A 26 0.65 -16.51 -7.65
CA PRO A 26 0.98 -15.21 -8.23
C PRO A 26 -0.06 -14.62 -9.19
N SER A 27 -0.68 -15.46 -10.02
CA SER A 27 -1.73 -15.01 -10.93
C SER A 27 -3.03 -14.65 -10.19
N ASN A 28 -3.37 -15.37 -9.12
CA ASN A 28 -4.49 -15.03 -8.24
C ASN A 28 -4.21 -13.73 -7.49
N ASP A 29 -2.99 -13.55 -6.98
CA ASP A 29 -2.62 -12.37 -6.20
C ASP A 29 -2.66 -11.09 -7.04
N VAL A 30 -2.16 -11.14 -8.28
CA VAL A 30 -2.28 -10.02 -9.23
C VAL A 30 -3.73 -9.66 -9.49
N GLU A 31 -4.59 -10.65 -9.74
CA GLU A 31 -6.01 -10.36 -10.01
C GLU A 31 -6.72 -9.80 -8.78
N LEU A 32 -6.43 -10.31 -7.58
CA LEU A 32 -6.98 -9.78 -6.33
C LEU A 32 -6.56 -8.33 -6.09
N PHE A 33 -5.27 -8.01 -6.27
CA PHE A 33 -4.78 -6.66 -6.10
C PHE A 33 -5.29 -5.73 -7.20
N ARG A 34 -5.40 -6.21 -8.44
CA ARG A 34 -6.01 -5.47 -9.56
C ARG A 34 -7.48 -5.14 -9.29
N GLN A 35 -8.25 -6.08 -8.77
CA GLN A 35 -9.65 -5.85 -8.39
C GLN A 35 -9.75 -4.75 -7.32
N TRP A 36 -8.89 -4.79 -6.30
CA TRP A 36 -8.83 -3.74 -5.29
C TRP A 36 -8.43 -2.38 -5.88
N LEU A 37 -7.47 -2.34 -6.81
CA LEU A 37 -7.08 -1.11 -7.50
C LEU A 37 -8.23 -0.52 -8.32
N LEU A 38 -9.05 -1.35 -8.98
CA LEU A 38 -10.20 -0.92 -9.77
C LEU A 38 -11.40 -0.49 -8.92
N ASP A 39 -11.51 -0.99 -7.70
CA ASP A 39 -12.64 -0.69 -6.82
C ASP A 39 -12.68 0.81 -6.45
N LYS A 40 -13.85 1.44 -6.63
CA LYS A 40 -14.09 2.84 -6.26
C LYS A 40 -13.84 3.13 -4.78
N ASP A 41 -14.07 2.15 -3.91
CA ASP A 41 -13.83 2.23 -2.47
C ASP A 41 -12.43 1.67 -2.10
N GLY A 42 -11.71 1.10 -3.06
CA GLY A 42 -10.31 0.67 -2.95
C GLY A 42 -9.35 1.70 -3.54
N GLY A 43 -8.50 1.27 -4.49
CA GLY A 43 -7.52 2.15 -5.14
C GLY A 43 -8.14 3.19 -6.07
N ALA A 44 -9.30 2.87 -6.68
CA ALA A 44 -9.98 3.67 -7.71
C ALA A 44 -9.09 4.11 -8.89
N VAL A 45 -8.08 3.30 -9.24
CA VAL A 45 -7.17 3.54 -10.36
C VAL A 45 -7.90 3.25 -11.69
N PRO A 46 -7.86 4.16 -12.68
CA PRO A 46 -8.46 3.91 -13.98
C PRO A 46 -7.94 2.63 -14.64
N ALA A 47 -8.82 1.86 -15.27
CA ALA A 47 -8.46 0.56 -15.83
C ALA A 47 -7.36 0.66 -16.90
N GLU A 48 -7.37 1.73 -17.69
CA GLU A 48 -6.36 2.04 -18.69
C GLU A 48 -4.97 2.31 -18.10
N ASN A 49 -4.90 2.76 -16.85
CA ASN A 49 -3.67 3.07 -16.13
C ASN A 49 -3.07 1.86 -15.41
N ILE A 50 -3.76 0.72 -15.41
CA ILE A 50 -3.27 -0.54 -14.84
C ILE A 50 -2.71 -1.41 -15.97
N LYS A 51 -1.39 -1.62 -15.97
CA LYS A 51 -0.74 -2.63 -16.81
C LYS A 51 -0.46 -3.85 -15.96
N PHE A 52 -0.72 -5.03 -16.50
CA PHE A 52 -0.44 -6.28 -15.79
C PHE A 52 0.12 -7.34 -16.74
N LEU A 53 1.00 -8.16 -16.19
CA LEU A 53 1.62 -9.29 -16.87
C LEU A 53 1.54 -10.50 -15.95
N THR A 54 0.87 -11.56 -16.39
CA THR A 54 0.82 -12.82 -15.65
C THR A 54 1.35 -13.97 -16.50
N SER A 55 1.81 -15.05 -15.86
CA SER A 55 2.15 -16.27 -16.59
C SER A 55 0.93 -16.79 -17.35
N PRO A 56 1.02 -16.98 -18.67
CA PRO A 56 -0.01 -17.73 -19.39
C PRO A 56 0.01 -19.21 -18.97
N ALA A 57 -1.00 -19.95 -19.43
CA ALA A 57 -1.05 -21.39 -19.23
C ALA A 57 0.19 -22.07 -19.85
N LEU A 58 0.63 -23.20 -19.26
CA LEU A 58 1.88 -23.87 -19.66
C LEU A 58 1.90 -24.28 -21.14
N ASP A 59 0.75 -24.62 -21.72
CA ASP A 59 0.59 -24.99 -23.12
C ASP A 59 0.66 -23.80 -24.09
N GLN A 60 0.49 -22.58 -23.58
CA GLN A 60 0.62 -21.31 -24.30
C GLN A 60 2.05 -20.76 -24.27
N GLN A 61 2.93 -21.33 -23.42
CA GLN A 61 4.34 -20.92 -23.36
C GLN A 61 5.11 -21.43 -24.60
N PRO A 62 6.10 -20.68 -25.09
CA PRO A 62 6.91 -21.11 -26.23
C PRO A 62 7.75 -22.33 -25.87
N LYS A 63 7.51 -23.45 -26.55
CA LYS A 63 8.17 -24.73 -26.26
C LYS A 63 9.67 -24.76 -26.62
N ASN A 64 10.08 -23.94 -27.59
CA ASN A 64 11.43 -24.00 -28.18
C ASN A 64 12.32 -22.82 -27.78
N ASP A 65 11.81 -21.84 -27.04
CA ASP A 65 12.61 -20.71 -26.55
C ASP A 65 12.20 -20.35 -25.11
N ALA A 66 12.94 -20.92 -24.15
CA ALA A 66 12.81 -20.62 -22.73
C ALA A 66 12.91 -19.12 -22.42
N ARG A 67 13.67 -18.34 -23.21
CA ARG A 67 13.88 -16.90 -22.95
C ARG A 67 12.66 -16.06 -23.27
N SER A 68 11.80 -16.55 -24.16
CA SER A 68 10.55 -15.91 -24.53
C SER A 68 9.38 -16.30 -23.63
N TRP A 69 9.62 -17.10 -22.58
CA TRP A 69 8.57 -17.40 -21.61
C TRP A 69 8.10 -16.11 -20.95
N SER A 70 6.80 -15.90 -20.96
CA SER A 70 6.18 -14.70 -20.42
C SER A 70 5.78 -14.91 -18.95
N PRO A 71 5.90 -13.88 -18.10
CA PRO A 71 6.42 -12.55 -18.40
C PRO A 71 7.96 -12.47 -18.51
N THR A 72 8.44 -11.59 -19.40
CA THR A 72 9.85 -11.26 -19.61
C THR A 72 10.22 -9.90 -18.99
N ALA A 73 11.52 -9.68 -18.76
CA ALA A 73 12.02 -8.38 -18.28
C ALA A 73 11.75 -7.26 -19.30
N GLU A 74 11.88 -7.56 -20.60
CA GLU A 74 11.63 -6.60 -21.68
C GLU A 74 10.16 -6.15 -21.72
N GLN A 75 9.20 -7.06 -21.51
CA GLN A 75 7.78 -6.69 -21.41
C GLN A 75 7.53 -5.73 -20.24
N PHE A 76 8.16 -5.98 -19.08
CA PHE A 76 8.07 -5.06 -17.94
C PHE A 76 8.69 -3.70 -18.27
N LEU A 77 9.93 -3.69 -18.79
CA LEU A 77 10.64 -2.46 -19.18
C LEU A 77 9.82 -1.64 -20.18
N ASN A 78 9.24 -2.29 -21.20
CA ASN A 78 8.38 -1.61 -22.18
C ASN A 78 7.14 -0.96 -21.54
N HIS A 79 6.57 -1.54 -20.48
CA HIS A 79 5.47 -0.90 -19.75
C HIS A 79 5.95 0.25 -18.87
N TYR A 80 7.09 0.08 -18.21
CA TYR A 80 7.70 1.11 -17.38
C TYR A 80 8.12 2.32 -18.22
N ASP A 81 8.89 2.12 -19.30
CA ASP A 81 9.35 3.19 -20.19
C ASP A 81 8.18 3.96 -20.80
N LYS A 82 7.13 3.28 -21.28
CA LYS A 82 5.92 3.96 -21.80
C LYS A 82 5.19 4.80 -20.76
N LEU A 83 5.36 4.48 -19.48
CA LEU A 83 4.74 5.21 -18.38
C LEU A 83 5.58 6.42 -17.96
N THR A 84 6.91 6.28 -18.02
CA THR A 84 7.89 7.19 -17.41
C THR A 84 8.63 8.07 -18.41
N ILE A 85 8.61 7.74 -19.70
CA ILE A 85 9.37 8.43 -20.75
C ILE A 85 8.44 8.76 -21.92
N ASP A 86 8.59 9.96 -22.49
CA ASP A 86 7.84 10.42 -23.67
C ASP A 86 8.52 10.04 -25.00
N GLU A 87 7.92 10.47 -26.12
CA GLU A 87 8.44 10.21 -27.47
C GLU A 87 9.80 10.87 -27.78
N ASN A 88 10.24 11.81 -26.94
CA ASN A 88 11.52 12.53 -27.06
C ASN A 88 12.58 12.01 -26.08
N ASP A 89 12.36 10.85 -25.45
CA ASP A 89 13.22 10.27 -24.40
C ASP A 89 13.32 11.16 -23.14
N ALA A 90 12.32 12.03 -22.90
CA ALA A 90 12.23 12.86 -21.70
C ALA A 90 11.36 12.20 -20.63
N TYR A 91 11.77 12.35 -19.36
CA TYR A 91 11.02 11.81 -18.23
C TYR A 91 9.69 12.55 -18.01
N ILE A 92 8.62 11.77 -17.81
CA ILE A 92 7.27 12.27 -17.56
C ILE A 92 7.04 12.35 -16.05
N ARG A 93 6.84 13.56 -15.54
CA ARG A 93 6.39 13.78 -14.17
C ARG A 93 4.87 13.86 -14.08
N ARG A 94 4.30 13.17 -13.09
CA ARG A 94 2.87 13.12 -12.79
C ARG A 94 2.62 13.68 -11.39
N GLU A 95 2.49 15.00 -11.33
CA GLU A 95 2.21 15.72 -10.07
C GLU A 95 0.87 15.29 -9.47
N GLY A 96 0.85 15.05 -8.16
CA GLY A 96 -0.29 14.57 -7.40
C GLY A 96 -0.68 13.11 -7.63
N ALA A 97 0.09 12.34 -8.40
CA ALA A 97 -0.21 10.96 -8.75
C ALA A 97 0.59 9.95 -7.91
N ARG A 98 0.04 8.74 -7.80
CA ARG A 98 0.68 7.57 -7.20
C ARG A 98 1.03 6.50 -8.22
N LEU A 99 2.21 5.89 -8.07
CA LEU A 99 2.61 4.68 -8.79
C LEU A 99 2.53 3.45 -7.87
N TYR A 100 1.81 2.42 -8.31
CA TYR A 100 1.84 1.08 -7.72
C TYR A 100 2.75 0.15 -8.54
N LEU A 101 3.72 -0.45 -7.88
CA LEU A 101 4.53 -1.52 -8.44
C LEU A 101 4.29 -2.78 -7.61
N TYR A 102 3.72 -3.81 -8.22
CA TYR A 102 3.35 -5.05 -7.54
C TYR A 102 3.99 -6.25 -8.24
N PHE A 103 4.70 -7.07 -7.47
CA PHE A 103 5.45 -8.22 -7.97
C PHE A 103 5.15 -9.45 -7.13
N SER A 104 4.70 -10.55 -7.74
CA SER A 104 4.47 -11.84 -7.08
C SER A 104 5.13 -12.98 -7.85
N GLY A 105 5.82 -13.88 -7.13
CA GLY A 105 6.50 -15.05 -7.67
C GLY A 105 7.82 -15.40 -6.95
N HIS A 106 8.71 -16.15 -7.61
CA HIS A 106 10.06 -16.39 -7.11
C HIS A 106 10.89 -15.11 -7.15
N GLY A 107 11.56 -14.82 -6.04
CA GLY A 107 12.45 -13.66 -5.93
C GLY A 107 13.56 -13.92 -4.94
N PHE A 108 14.50 -12.97 -4.87
CA PHE A 108 15.69 -13.07 -4.05
C PHE A 108 16.15 -11.69 -3.59
N SER A 109 17.06 -11.69 -2.61
CA SER A 109 17.88 -10.53 -2.26
C SER A 109 19.36 -10.85 -2.47
N GLU A 110 20.13 -9.89 -2.96
CA GLU A 110 21.58 -10.03 -3.05
C GLU A 110 22.19 -10.18 -1.65
N ARG A 111 23.10 -11.15 -1.49
CA ARG A 111 23.77 -11.40 -0.20
C ARG A 111 24.45 -10.14 0.35
N ASN A 112 25.21 -9.45 -0.49
CA ASN A 112 26.05 -8.31 -0.07
C ASN A 112 25.30 -6.97 -0.09
N ASP A 113 24.06 -6.94 -0.55
CA ASP A 113 23.23 -5.75 -0.52
C ASP A 113 22.76 -5.49 0.91
N MET A 114 23.32 -4.48 1.58
CA MET A 114 22.94 -4.13 2.95
C MET A 114 21.59 -3.41 3.04
N SER A 115 20.94 -3.11 1.90
CA SER A 115 19.65 -2.44 1.83
C SER A 115 18.46 -3.40 1.96
N THR A 116 17.26 -2.88 1.71
CA THR A 116 16.02 -3.66 1.67
C THR A 116 15.69 -4.23 0.28
N GLY A 117 16.64 -4.22 -0.65
CA GLY A 117 16.45 -4.68 -2.03
C GLY A 117 15.83 -6.08 -2.17
N ALA A 118 14.97 -6.22 -3.18
CA ALA A 118 14.44 -7.49 -3.64
C ALA A 118 14.23 -7.46 -5.15
N ALA A 119 14.47 -8.60 -5.81
CA ALA A 119 14.24 -8.78 -7.23
C ALA A 119 13.36 -10.01 -7.50
N LEU A 120 12.54 -9.93 -8.54
CA LEU A 120 11.69 -11.03 -9.01
C LEU A 120 12.37 -11.72 -10.19
N PHE A 121 12.48 -13.04 -10.18
CA PHE A 121 12.89 -13.78 -11.37
C PHE A 121 11.82 -13.71 -12.45
N VAL A 122 12.22 -13.52 -13.70
CA VAL A 122 11.29 -13.58 -14.84
C VAL A 122 11.05 -15.02 -15.28
N ALA A 123 9.99 -15.27 -16.06
CA ALA A 123 9.59 -16.64 -16.42
C ALA A 123 10.68 -17.41 -17.18
N GLY A 124 11.49 -16.72 -17.99
CA GLY A 124 12.64 -17.30 -18.70
C GLY A 124 13.92 -17.50 -17.87
N ALA A 125 13.89 -17.29 -16.56
CA ALA A 125 15.06 -17.43 -15.69
C ALA A 125 15.47 -18.90 -15.45
N SER A 126 16.77 -19.11 -15.24
CA SER A 126 17.36 -20.35 -14.71
C SER A 126 18.45 -20.02 -13.70
N ARG A 127 18.95 -21.00 -12.93
CA ARG A 127 20.10 -20.75 -12.03
C ARG A 127 21.37 -20.30 -12.78
N SER A 128 21.58 -20.80 -14.00
CA SER A 128 22.72 -20.40 -14.85
C SER A 128 22.50 -19.07 -15.58
N ARG A 129 21.25 -18.62 -15.70
CA ARG A 129 20.89 -17.32 -16.26
C ARG A 129 19.76 -16.70 -15.42
N PRO A 130 20.10 -16.05 -14.30
CA PRO A 130 19.15 -15.54 -13.31
C PRO A 130 18.51 -14.23 -13.76
N LEU A 131 17.82 -14.24 -14.91
CA LEU A 131 17.12 -13.05 -15.42
C LEU A 131 16.09 -12.59 -14.37
N ASN A 132 16.11 -11.29 -14.05
CA ASN A 132 15.30 -10.76 -12.98
C ASN A 132 14.91 -9.30 -13.23
N ILE A 133 13.93 -8.82 -12.47
CA ILE A 133 13.51 -7.43 -12.36
C ILE A 133 13.78 -6.98 -10.93
N HIS A 134 14.66 -6.01 -10.75
CA HIS A 134 14.98 -5.43 -9.45
C HIS A 134 13.91 -4.40 -9.06
N GLY A 135 12.75 -4.88 -8.61
CA GLY A 135 11.58 -4.03 -8.31
C GLY A 135 11.89 -2.89 -7.34
N THR A 136 12.74 -3.12 -6.33
CA THR A 136 13.20 -2.08 -5.42
C THR A 136 13.93 -0.95 -6.13
N ALA A 137 14.81 -1.25 -7.10
CA ALA A 137 15.53 -0.21 -7.82
C ALA A 137 14.62 0.60 -8.76
N PHE A 138 13.60 -0.02 -9.38
CA PHE A 138 12.62 0.74 -10.17
C PHE A 138 11.79 1.70 -9.30
N ALA A 139 11.42 1.29 -8.08
CA ALA A 139 10.76 2.19 -7.14
C ALA A 139 11.66 3.37 -6.74
N TRP A 140 12.94 3.10 -6.47
CA TRP A 140 13.89 4.17 -6.13
C TRP A 140 14.24 5.07 -7.30
N GLU A 141 14.32 4.55 -8.51
CA GLU A 141 14.52 5.36 -9.71
C GLU A 141 13.34 6.30 -9.94
N ALA A 142 12.11 5.81 -9.84
CA ALA A 142 10.92 6.64 -9.94
C ALA A 142 10.88 7.75 -8.87
N ARG A 143 11.39 7.44 -7.66
CA ARG A 143 11.57 8.43 -6.58
C ARG A 143 12.64 9.46 -6.93
N ASP A 144 13.83 8.98 -7.31
CA ASP A 144 15.00 9.82 -7.57
C ASP A 144 14.78 10.76 -8.74
N LEU A 145 13.92 10.39 -9.70
CA LEU A 145 13.48 11.24 -10.79
C LEU A 145 12.24 12.08 -10.48
N ALA A 146 11.63 11.90 -9.31
CA ALA A 146 10.36 12.52 -8.93
C ALA A 146 9.24 12.35 -9.97
N LEU A 147 9.13 11.14 -10.55
CA LEU A 147 8.14 10.83 -11.58
C LEU A 147 6.71 10.87 -11.04
N PHE A 148 6.55 10.57 -9.75
CA PHE A 148 5.30 10.53 -9.00
C PHE A 148 5.52 11.13 -7.62
N ASP A 149 4.47 11.65 -6.98
CA ASP A 149 4.56 12.16 -5.61
C ASP A 149 4.50 11.02 -4.57
N GLU A 150 3.89 9.88 -4.95
CA GLU A 150 3.81 8.69 -4.10
C GLU A 150 4.16 7.43 -4.88
N ILE A 151 4.91 6.52 -4.25
CA ILE A 151 5.28 5.23 -4.82
C ILE A 151 4.96 4.14 -3.79
N VAL A 152 4.17 3.15 -4.20
CA VAL A 152 3.83 1.97 -3.41
C VAL A 152 4.41 0.75 -4.10
N LEU A 153 5.48 0.21 -3.51
CA LEU A 153 6.13 -1.02 -3.96
C LEU A 153 5.66 -2.20 -3.09
N ILE A 154 5.23 -3.27 -3.73
CA ILE A 154 4.89 -4.54 -3.09
C ILE A 154 5.70 -5.64 -3.77
N MET A 155 6.66 -6.21 -3.04
CA MET A 155 7.49 -7.34 -3.45
C MET A 155 7.01 -8.59 -2.70
N ASP A 156 6.02 -9.27 -3.28
CA ASP A 156 5.45 -10.52 -2.79
C ASP A 156 6.23 -11.74 -3.28
N CYS A 157 7.49 -11.77 -2.86
CA CYS A 157 8.42 -12.82 -3.24
C CYS A 157 9.35 -13.14 -2.08
N CYS A 158 10.02 -14.28 -2.17
CA CYS A 158 11.09 -14.60 -1.23
C CYS A 158 12.21 -13.55 -1.30
N ARG A 159 12.99 -13.50 -0.22
CA ARG A 159 14.19 -12.67 -0.11
C ARG A 159 15.36 -13.49 0.38
N ASP A 160 15.44 -14.74 -0.06
CA ASP A 160 16.58 -15.58 0.24
C ASP A 160 17.88 -14.91 -0.25
N SER A 161 18.92 -15.08 0.55
CA SER A 161 20.24 -14.51 0.25
C SER A 161 20.98 -15.44 -0.68
N GLU A 162 20.68 -15.35 -1.97
CA GLU A 162 21.37 -16.10 -3.00
C GLU A 162 22.77 -15.49 -3.23
N THR A 163 23.80 -16.28 -2.94
CA THR A 163 25.17 -15.77 -2.76
C THR A 163 25.89 -15.40 -4.06
N ALA A 164 25.45 -15.96 -5.19
CA ALA A 164 26.07 -15.78 -6.51
C ALA A 164 25.23 -14.92 -7.46
N LEU A 165 24.07 -14.43 -7.02
CA LEU A 165 23.15 -13.70 -7.88
C LEU A 165 23.36 -12.20 -7.78
N ARG A 166 23.07 -11.50 -8.88
CA ARG A 166 23.08 -10.05 -8.99
C ARG A 166 21.73 -9.57 -9.49
N TYR A 167 21.29 -8.44 -8.97
CA TYR A 167 20.17 -7.69 -9.49
C TYR A 167 20.47 -7.24 -10.91
N ALA A 168 19.46 -7.31 -11.77
CA ALA A 168 19.49 -6.54 -13.00
C ALA A 168 19.53 -5.05 -12.63
N SER A 169 20.46 -4.31 -13.23
CA SER A 169 20.46 -2.85 -13.11
C SER A 169 19.27 -2.32 -13.92
N PRO A 170 18.44 -1.43 -13.37
CA PRO A 170 17.37 -0.79 -14.15
C PRO A 170 17.92 0.07 -15.29
N GLY A 171 19.20 0.43 -15.22
CA GLY A 171 19.89 1.23 -16.24
C GLY A 171 19.45 2.70 -16.20
N LYS A 172 20.37 3.58 -16.60
CA LYS A 172 20.16 4.98 -17.00
C LYS A 172 20.26 6.13 -15.99
N ASN A 173 20.23 5.98 -14.67
CA ASN A 173 20.32 7.18 -13.81
C ASN A 173 21.65 7.48 -13.13
N GLN A 174 22.17 8.67 -13.44
CA GLN A 174 23.22 9.39 -12.71
C GLN A 174 22.71 10.71 -12.10
N PHE A 175 21.41 11.01 -12.24
CA PHE A 175 20.79 12.27 -11.83
C PHE A 175 19.70 12.03 -10.78
N VAL A 176 19.65 12.89 -9.77
CA VAL A 176 18.60 12.93 -8.75
C VAL A 176 17.90 14.29 -8.88
N ALA A 177 16.60 14.26 -9.11
CA ALA A 177 15.76 15.44 -9.21
C ALA A 177 15.66 16.15 -7.85
N GLU A 178 15.59 17.48 -7.86
CA GLU A 178 15.46 18.31 -6.65
C GLU A 178 14.25 17.91 -5.79
N LEU A 179 13.16 17.49 -6.43
CA LEU A 179 11.92 17.12 -5.77
C LEU A 179 11.88 15.68 -5.25
N ALA A 180 12.94 14.89 -5.47
CA ALA A 180 13.01 13.50 -5.01
C ALA A 180 12.83 13.38 -3.49
N ALA A 181 13.30 14.38 -2.72
CA ALA A 181 13.15 14.43 -1.27
C ALA A 181 11.68 14.58 -0.80
N ASN A 182 10.77 15.01 -1.68
CA ASN A 182 9.35 15.16 -1.39
C ASN A 182 8.53 13.91 -1.77
N VAL A 183 9.14 12.95 -2.47
CA VAL A 183 8.45 11.75 -2.93
C VAL A 183 8.32 10.75 -1.79
N ARG A 184 7.09 10.33 -1.49
CA ARG A 184 6.81 9.34 -0.46
C ARG A 184 6.87 7.94 -1.03
N VAL A 185 7.75 7.10 -0.48
CA VAL A 185 7.84 5.69 -0.89
C VAL A 185 7.46 4.76 0.25
N LEU A 186 6.41 3.97 0.03
CA LEU A 186 6.08 2.82 0.85
C LEU A 186 6.56 1.56 0.12
N ALA A 187 7.45 0.78 0.75
CA ALA A 187 7.83 -0.53 0.24
C ALA A 187 7.44 -1.65 1.20
N ILE A 188 6.77 -2.67 0.69
CA ILE A 188 6.29 -3.83 1.43
C ILE A 188 6.90 -5.08 0.82
N TYR A 189 7.56 -5.89 1.64
CA TYR A 189 8.24 -7.11 1.22
C TYR A 189 7.60 -8.32 1.90
N GLY A 190 7.41 -9.41 1.16
CA GLY A 190 6.79 -10.65 1.63
C GLY A 190 7.48 -11.30 2.83
N SER A 191 8.78 -11.00 3.02
CA SER A 191 9.55 -11.44 4.17
C SER A 191 10.66 -10.44 4.52
N ALA A 192 11.31 -10.64 5.67
CA ALA A 192 12.61 -10.03 5.95
C ALA A 192 13.69 -10.55 4.98
N LYS A 193 14.84 -9.85 4.92
CA LYS A 193 16.00 -10.33 4.15
C LYS A 193 16.47 -11.69 4.71
N GLY A 194 16.71 -12.64 3.81
CA GLY A 194 17.02 -14.03 4.13
C GLY A 194 15.78 -14.91 4.34
N GLY A 195 14.58 -14.32 4.42
CA GLY A 195 13.33 -15.03 4.69
C GLY A 195 12.62 -15.57 3.45
N LYS A 196 11.55 -16.31 3.70
CA LYS A 196 10.69 -16.93 2.70
C LYS A 196 9.27 -16.36 2.76
N ALA A 197 8.82 -15.80 1.64
CA ALA A 197 7.40 -15.55 1.42
C ALA A 197 6.69 -16.89 1.10
N GLN A 198 5.40 -16.98 1.40
CA GLN A 198 4.65 -18.23 1.26
C GLN A 198 3.28 -17.99 0.62
N GLU A 199 2.84 -18.97 -0.17
CA GLU A 199 1.47 -19.11 -0.66
C GLU A 199 0.77 -20.27 0.04
N ARG A 200 -0.53 -20.09 0.30
CA ARG A 200 -1.38 -21.09 0.96
C ARG A 200 -2.79 -21.02 0.39
N LYS A 201 -3.54 -22.10 0.57
CA LYS A 201 -5.00 -22.07 0.39
C LYS A 201 -5.62 -21.21 1.48
N ILE A 202 -6.39 -20.21 1.07
CA ILE A 202 -7.05 -19.27 1.98
C ILE A 202 -8.55 -19.55 1.98
N ALA A 203 -9.08 -19.97 3.13
CA ALA A 203 -10.49 -20.35 3.27
C ALA A 203 -11.44 -19.19 2.94
N GLU A 204 -11.12 -17.96 3.38
CA GLU A 204 -11.90 -16.75 3.07
C GLU A 204 -11.92 -16.40 1.58
N ARG A 205 -11.04 -17.02 0.77
CA ARG A 205 -10.98 -16.87 -0.68
C ARG A 205 -11.48 -18.11 -1.43
N GLY A 206 -12.30 -18.95 -0.76
CA GLY A 206 -12.84 -20.17 -1.35
C GLY A 206 -11.76 -21.21 -1.62
N ASP A 207 -10.81 -21.36 -0.69
CA ASP A 207 -9.68 -22.29 -0.76
C ASP A 207 -8.74 -22.08 -1.97
N LYS A 208 -8.78 -20.91 -2.60
CA LYS A 208 -7.80 -20.51 -3.61
C LYS A 208 -6.42 -20.34 -2.98
N THR A 209 -5.39 -20.79 -3.68
CA THR A 209 -4.01 -20.51 -3.31
C THR A 209 -3.69 -19.03 -3.56
N CYS A 210 -3.26 -18.33 -2.51
CA CYS A 210 -2.84 -16.93 -2.55
C CYS A 210 -1.62 -16.76 -1.63
N SER A 211 -0.83 -15.72 -1.87
CA SER A 211 0.22 -15.37 -0.93
C SER A 211 -0.37 -14.90 0.41
N LEU A 212 0.38 -15.14 1.49
CA LEU A 212 0.02 -14.63 2.81
C LEU A 212 0.12 -13.10 2.88
N LEU A 213 1.10 -12.50 2.21
CA LEU A 213 1.24 -11.04 2.18
C LEU A 213 0.05 -10.38 1.50
N THR A 214 -0.30 -10.81 0.28
CA THR A 214 -1.41 -10.19 -0.47
C THR A 214 -2.74 -10.38 0.24
N HIS A 215 -2.96 -11.57 0.84
CA HIS A 215 -4.15 -11.77 1.66
C HIS A 215 -4.18 -10.85 2.87
N ALA A 216 -3.10 -10.76 3.66
CA ALA A 216 -3.01 -9.91 4.84
C ALA A 216 -3.18 -8.43 4.51
N LEU A 217 -2.54 -7.96 3.43
CA LEU A 217 -2.60 -6.58 2.98
C LEU A 217 -4.02 -6.17 2.58
N LEU A 218 -4.68 -6.97 1.73
CA LEU A 218 -6.04 -6.70 1.30
C LEU A 218 -7.04 -6.79 2.46
N LYS A 219 -6.83 -7.74 3.39
CA LYS A 219 -7.61 -7.83 4.62
C LYS A 219 -7.43 -6.58 5.47
N ALA A 220 -6.21 -6.09 5.64
CA ALA A 220 -5.94 -4.85 6.36
C ALA A 220 -6.60 -3.63 5.71
N LEU A 221 -6.52 -3.49 4.38
CA LEU A 221 -7.18 -2.41 3.64
C LEU A 221 -8.72 -2.46 3.77
N THR A 222 -9.28 -3.63 4.01
CA THR A 222 -10.72 -3.84 4.17
C THR A 222 -11.17 -3.63 5.62
N ASP A 223 -10.46 -4.24 6.57
CA ASP A 223 -10.94 -4.41 7.94
C ASP A 223 -10.35 -3.39 8.90
N ALA A 224 -9.16 -2.86 8.63
CA ALA A 224 -8.50 -1.91 9.51
C ALA A 224 -9.31 -0.62 9.58
N THR A 225 -9.61 -0.18 10.79
CA THR A 225 -10.29 1.09 11.00
C THR A 225 -9.28 2.24 11.03
N PRO A 226 -9.44 3.27 10.19
CA PRO A 226 -8.70 4.51 10.27
C PRO A 226 -8.69 5.10 11.68
N ASP A 227 -7.55 5.65 12.11
CA ASP A 227 -7.49 6.43 13.34
C ASP A 227 -8.30 7.74 13.20
N GLU A 228 -8.32 8.32 12.01
CA GLU A 228 -9.03 9.56 11.62
C GLU A 228 -10.34 9.33 10.84
N GLY A 229 -10.88 8.10 10.88
CA GLY A 229 -12.19 7.74 10.31
C GLY A 229 -12.29 7.60 8.78
N SER A 230 -11.39 8.18 7.98
CA SER A 230 -11.56 8.21 6.51
C SER A 230 -10.47 7.49 5.71
N ARG A 231 -9.21 7.49 6.18
CA ARG A 231 -8.06 6.94 5.46
C ARG A 231 -7.14 6.15 6.38
N LEU A 232 -6.56 5.09 5.85
CA LEU A 232 -5.57 4.28 6.56
C LEU A 232 -4.17 4.76 6.20
N SER A 233 -3.39 5.17 7.19
CA SER A 233 -1.98 5.52 6.97
C SER A 233 -1.12 4.27 6.78
N SER A 234 0.04 4.39 6.12
CA SER A 234 0.99 3.27 5.97
C SER A 234 1.46 2.71 7.31
N THR A 235 1.58 3.55 8.35
CA THR A 235 1.87 3.11 9.71
C THR A 235 0.74 2.25 10.28
N SER A 236 -0.51 2.71 10.19
CA SER A 236 -1.66 1.96 10.72
C SER A 236 -1.89 0.66 9.94
N LEU A 237 -1.65 0.68 8.63
CA LEU A 237 -1.66 -0.50 7.77
C LEU A 237 -0.63 -1.56 8.22
N ARG A 238 0.64 -1.16 8.41
CA ARG A 238 1.70 -2.04 8.93
C ARG A 238 1.32 -2.64 10.28
N ASN A 239 0.85 -1.79 11.19
CA ASN A 239 0.50 -2.21 12.55
C ASN A 239 -0.63 -3.24 12.52
N TYR A 240 -1.66 -3.01 11.69
CA TYR A 240 -2.75 -3.97 11.54
C TYR A 240 -2.26 -5.31 11.00
N VAL A 241 -1.48 -5.30 9.91
CA VAL A 241 -0.91 -6.53 9.33
C VAL A 241 -0.10 -7.31 10.35
N ASN A 242 0.77 -6.65 11.13
CA ASN A 242 1.54 -7.29 12.18
C ASN A 242 0.66 -7.92 13.27
N ASN A 243 -0.42 -7.23 13.65
CA ASN A 243 -1.33 -7.72 14.69
C ASN A 243 -2.11 -8.95 14.25
N ILE A 244 -2.53 -9.02 12.98
CA ILE A 244 -3.29 -10.16 12.45
C ILE A 244 -2.40 -11.28 11.89
N TRP A 245 -1.08 -11.09 11.80
CA TRP A 245 -0.19 -12.02 11.09
C TRP A 245 -0.25 -13.45 11.63
N GLY A 246 -0.37 -13.61 12.96
CA GLY A 246 -0.52 -14.92 13.59
C GLY A 246 -1.78 -15.66 13.14
N ASP A 247 -2.90 -14.93 13.02
CA ASP A 247 -4.17 -15.46 12.55
C ASP A 247 -4.12 -15.80 11.06
N ILE A 248 -3.53 -14.92 10.24
CA ILE A 248 -3.26 -15.16 8.82
C ILE A 248 -2.46 -16.44 8.61
N CYS A 249 -1.52 -16.72 9.51
CA CYS A 249 -0.69 -17.93 9.46
C CYS A 249 -1.45 -19.22 9.84
N ALA A 250 -2.67 -19.15 10.38
CA ALA A 250 -3.50 -20.31 10.72
C ALA A 250 -2.74 -21.41 11.50
N GLY A 251 -1.88 -21.02 12.44
CA GLY A 251 -1.09 -21.94 13.27
C GLY A 251 0.16 -22.54 12.62
N ILE A 252 0.42 -22.28 11.33
CA ILE A 252 1.68 -22.64 10.66
C ILE A 252 2.53 -21.37 10.50
N PRO A 253 3.62 -21.20 11.27
CA PRO A 253 4.41 -19.96 11.22
C PRO A 253 4.93 -19.62 9.82
N ALA A 254 5.00 -18.32 9.52
CA ALA A 254 5.65 -17.76 8.34
C ALA A 254 6.39 -16.48 8.72
N ASP A 255 7.44 -16.15 7.96
CA ASP A 255 8.19 -14.92 8.16
C ASP A 255 7.27 -13.70 8.01
N THR A 256 7.32 -12.80 8.98
CA THR A 256 6.50 -11.57 8.95
C THR A 256 6.95 -10.66 7.81
N PRO A 257 6.00 -10.04 7.08
CA PRO A 257 6.33 -9.10 6.02
C PRO A 257 7.08 -7.89 6.56
N ARG A 258 7.97 -7.35 5.74
CA ARG A 258 8.76 -6.16 6.10
C ARG A 258 8.18 -4.94 5.42
N PHE A 259 7.80 -3.96 6.22
CA PHE A 259 7.40 -2.63 5.75
C PHE A 259 8.58 -1.66 5.89
N VAL A 260 8.83 -0.88 4.85
CA VAL A 260 9.70 0.30 4.82
C VAL A 260 8.77 1.48 4.61
N LEU A 261 8.54 2.23 5.69
CA LEU A 261 7.67 3.41 5.65
C LEU A 261 8.38 4.59 4.97
N PRO A 262 7.62 5.56 4.41
CA PRO A 262 8.21 6.77 3.85
C PRO A 262 9.06 7.54 4.86
N GLU A 263 10.08 8.24 4.36
CA GLU A 263 10.80 9.24 5.14
C GLU A 263 9.94 10.50 5.22
N GLY A 264 9.33 10.77 6.38
CA GLY A 264 8.42 11.91 6.58
C GLY A 264 6.96 11.47 6.74
N GLU A 265 6.08 11.99 5.89
CA GLU A 265 4.65 11.72 5.99
C GLU A 265 4.27 10.32 5.47
N ASP A 266 3.26 9.71 6.09
CA ASP A 266 2.70 8.44 5.65
C ASP A 266 2.07 8.54 4.24
N VAL A 267 2.00 7.40 3.54
CA VAL A 267 1.10 7.22 2.40
C VAL A 267 -0.27 6.81 2.94
N PHE A 268 -1.34 7.42 2.42
CA PHE A 268 -2.71 7.17 2.89
C PHE A 268 -3.53 6.37 1.88
N PHE A 269 -4.27 5.37 2.35
CA PHE A 269 -5.13 4.51 1.55
C PHE A 269 -6.59 4.74 1.91
N LYS A 270 -7.50 4.51 0.96
CA LYS A 270 -8.92 4.36 1.32
C LYS A 270 -9.08 3.12 2.18
N ALA A 271 -9.89 3.23 3.23
CA ALA A 271 -10.24 2.10 4.09
C ALA A 271 -11.64 1.60 3.74
N GLY A 272 -11.79 0.28 3.62
CA GLY A 272 -13.11 -0.35 3.50
C GLY A 272 -13.95 -0.15 4.76
N ASN A 273 -13.32 -0.32 5.92
CA ASN A 273 -13.92 -0.06 7.22
C ASN A 273 -13.78 1.43 7.57
N LYS A 274 -14.88 2.17 7.44
CA LYS A 274 -14.91 3.61 7.75
C LYS A 274 -15.05 3.90 9.25
N GLY A 275 -15.15 2.89 10.11
CA GLY A 275 -15.47 3.07 11.53
C GLY A 275 -16.94 3.42 11.77
N LEU A 276 -17.27 3.68 13.04
CA LEU A 276 -18.63 3.94 13.51
C LEU A 276 -18.96 5.43 13.45
N LEU A 277 -20.09 5.78 12.85
CA LEU A 277 -20.53 7.17 12.74
C LEU A 277 -21.00 7.68 14.11
N GLN A 278 -20.43 8.78 14.58
CA GLN A 278 -20.85 9.48 15.79
C GLN A 278 -21.36 10.87 15.43
N ASN A 279 -22.56 11.22 15.89
CA ASN A 279 -23.14 12.55 15.67
C ASN A 279 -22.88 13.42 16.90
N PHE A 280 -22.09 14.46 16.75
CA PHE A 280 -21.79 15.38 17.84
C PHE A 280 -22.80 16.52 17.84
N VAL A 281 -23.44 16.76 18.99
CA VAL A 281 -24.47 17.79 19.17
C VAL A 281 -23.90 18.90 20.03
N LEU A 282 -23.61 20.04 19.41
CA LEU A 282 -23.07 21.21 20.09
C LEU A 282 -24.18 21.92 20.87
N SER A 283 -23.89 22.26 22.13
CA SER A 283 -24.79 23.06 22.97
C SER A 283 -24.96 24.52 22.49
N ALA A 284 -24.00 25.03 21.73
CA ALA A 284 -24.02 26.37 21.14
C ALA A 284 -23.20 26.43 19.84
N PRO A 285 -23.40 27.44 18.97
CA PRO A 285 -22.52 27.66 17.82
C PRO A 285 -21.05 27.81 18.25
N PRO A 286 -20.12 27.07 17.65
CA PRO A 286 -18.70 27.20 17.96
C PRO A 286 -18.16 28.51 17.39
N LEU A 287 -17.19 29.13 18.08
CA LEU A 287 -16.51 30.30 17.55
C LEU A 287 -15.60 29.89 16.38
N PRO A 288 -15.48 30.68 15.30
CA PRO A 288 -14.48 30.44 14.27
C PRO A 288 -13.08 30.34 14.88
N GLY A 289 -12.34 29.29 14.51
CA GLY A 289 -11.02 28.95 15.06
C GLY A 289 -11.06 28.05 16.30
N THR A 290 -12.24 27.69 16.83
CA THR A 290 -12.32 26.65 17.86
C THR A 290 -11.82 25.32 17.29
N VAL A 291 -10.96 24.63 18.03
CA VAL A 291 -10.44 23.31 17.69
C VAL A 291 -10.90 22.31 18.75
N LEU A 292 -11.59 21.24 18.34
CA LEU A 292 -11.86 20.09 19.18
C LEU A 292 -10.85 18.99 18.87
N THR A 293 -10.06 18.59 19.86
CA THR A 293 -9.10 17.48 19.75
C THR A 293 -9.68 16.23 20.40
N PHE A 294 -9.74 15.15 19.63
CA PHE A 294 -10.19 13.84 20.06
C PHE A 294 -9.00 12.99 20.49
N TYR A 295 -9.11 12.34 21.64
CA TYR A 295 -8.08 11.43 22.15
C TYR A 295 -8.68 10.05 22.36
N LEU A 296 -7.94 9.02 21.96
CA LEU A 296 -8.31 7.64 22.20
C LEU A 296 -7.60 7.08 23.44
N GLY A 297 -8.37 6.48 24.34
CA GLY A 297 -7.89 5.83 25.55
C GLY A 297 -7.30 6.81 26.57
N SER A 298 -6.52 6.27 27.50
CA SER A 298 -5.85 7.03 28.57
C SER A 298 -4.55 7.71 28.13
N LEU A 299 -4.06 7.41 26.92
CA LEU A 299 -2.71 7.77 26.47
C LEU A 299 -2.57 9.22 25.97
N ASN A 300 -3.62 10.05 26.03
CA ASN A 300 -3.61 11.44 25.56
C ASN A 300 -3.04 11.62 24.15
N SER A 301 -3.09 10.59 23.30
CA SER A 301 -2.64 10.68 21.92
C SER A 301 -3.81 11.19 21.07
N PRO A 302 -3.68 12.39 20.46
CA PRO A 302 -4.73 12.92 19.61
C PRO A 302 -4.91 12.02 18.39
N VAL A 303 -6.15 11.77 17.99
CA VAL A 303 -6.50 10.93 16.84
C VAL A 303 -7.29 11.67 15.76
N ALA A 304 -7.91 12.80 16.11
CA ALA A 304 -8.53 13.71 15.16
C ALA A 304 -8.59 15.12 15.76
N GLN A 305 -8.52 16.13 14.90
CA GLN A 305 -8.80 17.52 15.22
C GLN A 305 -9.93 18.03 14.35
N CYS A 306 -10.89 18.74 14.95
CA CYS A 306 -12.01 19.37 14.26
C CYS A 306 -11.87 20.87 14.40
N VAL A 307 -11.52 21.56 13.32
CA VAL A 307 -11.31 23.01 13.27
C VAL A 307 -12.56 23.67 12.71
N PHE A 308 -13.21 24.49 13.52
CA PHE A 308 -14.48 25.14 13.16
C PHE A 308 -14.23 26.44 12.42
N ALA A 309 -14.92 26.61 11.29
CA ALA A 309 -15.18 27.89 10.64
C ALA A 309 -16.64 28.28 10.87
N GLN A 310 -17.14 29.33 10.19
CA GLN A 310 -18.51 29.84 10.39
C GLN A 310 -19.59 28.75 10.25
N ASP A 311 -19.60 28.01 9.14
CA ASP A 311 -20.63 27.01 8.84
C ASP A 311 -20.05 25.62 8.50
N THR A 312 -18.75 25.45 8.66
CA THR A 312 -18.04 24.23 8.31
C THR A 312 -17.09 23.81 9.43
N VAL A 313 -16.82 22.52 9.49
CA VAL A 313 -15.77 21.95 10.32
C VAL A 313 -14.81 21.18 9.43
N SER A 314 -13.53 21.54 9.50
CA SER A 314 -12.46 20.79 8.85
C SER A 314 -11.96 19.73 9.81
N ILE A 315 -11.90 18.49 9.35
CA ILE A 315 -11.27 17.40 10.09
C ILE A 315 -9.81 17.35 9.65
N GLU A 316 -8.91 17.54 10.60
CA GLU A 316 -7.48 17.51 10.42
C GLU A 316 -6.90 16.31 11.18
N ASN A 317 -5.89 15.69 10.59
CA ASN A 317 -5.02 14.80 11.33
C ASN A 317 -4.27 15.56 12.41
N PRO A 318 -3.79 14.91 13.49
CA PRO A 318 -2.93 15.54 14.49
C PRO A 318 -1.64 16.16 13.93
N ILE A 319 -1.26 15.81 12.70
CA ILE A 319 -0.13 16.35 11.95
C ILE A 319 -0.52 17.48 10.96
N GLY A 320 -1.78 17.94 10.96
CA GLY A 320 -2.24 19.14 10.25
C GLY A 320 -2.71 18.95 8.81
N SER A 321 -2.74 17.72 8.27
CA SER A 321 -3.31 17.49 6.93
C SER A 321 -4.84 17.43 6.99
N ILE A 322 -5.50 18.24 6.16
CA ILE A 322 -6.96 18.24 6.05
C ILE A 322 -7.41 16.90 5.47
N ALA A 323 -8.22 16.17 6.23
CA ALA A 323 -8.80 14.89 5.86
C ALA A 323 -10.16 15.05 5.16
N SER A 324 -10.96 16.02 5.61
CA SER A 324 -12.27 16.35 5.02
C SER A 324 -12.84 17.67 5.56
N SER A 325 -13.85 18.22 4.89
CA SER A 325 -14.68 19.32 5.41
C SER A 325 -16.13 18.88 5.47
N LEU A 326 -16.81 19.22 6.57
CA LEU A 326 -18.21 18.89 6.83
C LEU A 326 -19.00 20.16 7.07
N SER A 327 -20.25 20.20 6.63
CA SER A 327 -21.18 21.27 7.03
C SER A 327 -21.62 21.05 8.47
N VAL A 328 -21.62 22.13 9.27
CA VAL A 328 -22.29 22.14 10.57
C VAL A 328 -23.74 22.53 10.31
N LYS A 329 -24.69 21.62 10.58
CA LYS A 329 -26.13 21.86 10.40
C LYS A 329 -26.84 21.60 11.71
N ASP A 330 -27.73 22.50 12.11
CA ASP A 330 -28.51 22.38 13.35
C ASP A 330 -27.65 22.07 14.59
N LEU A 331 -26.47 22.70 14.67
CA LEU A 331 -25.47 22.48 15.72
C LEU A 331 -24.94 21.03 15.78
N ARG A 332 -24.98 20.32 14.64
CA ARG A 332 -24.50 18.94 14.53
C ARG A 332 -23.39 18.82 13.50
N PHE A 333 -22.44 17.95 13.81
CA PHE A 333 -21.48 17.42 12.85
C PHE A 333 -21.27 15.93 13.11
N ALA A 334 -20.89 15.16 12.09
CA ALA A 334 -20.71 13.73 12.21
C ALA A 334 -19.26 13.34 11.94
N LEU A 335 -18.66 12.56 12.83
CA LEU A 335 -17.30 12.04 12.68
C LEU A 335 -17.33 10.53 12.82
N ARG A 336 -16.57 9.83 11.98
CA ARG A 336 -16.40 8.38 12.12
C ARG A 336 -15.21 8.08 13.00
N LEU A 337 -15.42 7.21 13.98
CA LEU A 337 -14.42 6.82 14.96
C LEU A 337 -14.32 5.30 15.04
N LYS A 338 -13.12 4.78 15.32
CA LYS A 338 -12.97 3.37 15.64
C LYS A 338 -13.59 3.03 17.00
N PRO A 339 -13.99 1.78 17.26
CA PRO A 339 -14.47 1.40 18.57
C PRO A 339 -13.44 1.68 19.67
N GLY A 340 -13.88 2.24 20.80
CA GLY A 340 -13.00 2.55 21.92
C GLY A 340 -13.51 3.65 22.84
N PHE A 341 -12.72 4.01 23.85
CA PHE A 341 -13.02 5.09 24.78
C PHE A 341 -12.34 6.38 24.33
N TYR A 342 -13.09 7.47 24.30
CA TYR A 342 -12.64 8.76 23.81
C TYR A 342 -12.82 9.86 24.84
N LYS A 343 -12.02 10.90 24.72
CA LYS A 343 -12.25 12.21 25.35
C LYS A 343 -12.01 13.32 24.34
N ILE A 344 -12.67 14.45 24.53
CA ILE A 344 -12.55 15.64 23.67
C ILE A 344 -12.02 16.80 24.49
N GLN A 345 -11.13 17.60 23.92
CA GLN A 345 -10.63 18.84 24.51
C GLN A 345 -10.76 19.99 23.52
N ALA A 346 -11.26 21.14 23.97
CA ALA A 346 -11.34 22.34 23.14
C ALA A 346 -10.10 23.24 23.29
N SER A 347 -9.64 23.90 22.23
CA SER A 347 -8.49 24.80 22.25
C SER A 347 -8.77 26.14 22.95
N THR A 348 -10.01 26.64 22.87
CA THR A 348 -10.38 28.00 23.31
C THR A 348 -10.95 28.06 24.74
N GLY A 349 -10.75 27.03 25.57
CA GLY A 349 -11.21 27.02 26.96
C GLY A 349 -10.82 25.77 27.74
N ALA A 350 -11.20 25.70 29.02
CA ALA A 350 -10.99 24.53 29.88
C ALA A 350 -12.02 23.41 29.65
N TYR A 351 -12.62 23.34 28.45
CA TYR A 351 -13.59 22.28 28.15
C TYR A 351 -12.84 20.97 27.89
N THR A 352 -13.13 19.99 28.72
CA THR A 352 -12.80 18.58 28.51
C THR A 352 -14.08 17.78 28.68
N SER A 353 -14.46 17.00 27.67
CA SER A 353 -15.65 16.16 27.77
C SER A 353 -15.45 15.08 28.83
N ALA A 354 -16.55 14.56 29.39
CA ALA A 354 -16.51 13.26 30.03
C ALA A 354 -16.04 12.20 29.02
N PRO A 355 -15.32 11.15 29.46
CA PRO A 355 -15.00 10.04 28.59
C PRO A 355 -16.27 9.39 28.04
N PHE A 356 -16.24 9.00 26.77
CA PHE A 356 -17.38 8.39 26.10
C PHE A 356 -16.93 7.19 25.27
N GLU A 357 -17.76 6.16 25.21
CA GLU A 357 -17.45 4.93 24.50
C GLU A 357 -18.07 4.87 23.11
N VAL A 358 -17.30 4.53 22.10
CA VAL A 358 -17.76 4.28 20.74
C VAL A 358 -17.93 2.78 20.56
N THR A 359 -19.18 2.30 20.62
CA THR A 359 -19.55 0.89 20.38
C THR A 359 -20.64 0.72 19.31
N GLY A 360 -21.29 1.81 18.90
CA GLY A 360 -22.30 1.85 17.85
C GLY A 360 -22.60 3.30 17.45
N GLU A 361 -23.48 3.50 16.47
CA GLU A 361 -23.89 4.84 16.04
C GLU A 361 -24.76 5.51 17.12
N ARG A 362 -24.41 6.74 17.50
CA ARG A 362 -25.14 7.51 18.53
C ARG A 362 -24.88 9.01 18.45
N ASP A 363 -25.76 9.76 19.10
CA ASP A 363 -25.57 11.18 19.37
C ASP A 363 -24.69 11.36 20.63
N VAL A 364 -23.68 12.22 20.54
CA VAL A 364 -22.75 12.59 21.63
C VAL A 364 -22.92 14.08 21.90
N PRO A 365 -23.50 14.47 23.05
CA PRO A 365 -23.66 15.88 23.40
C PRO A 365 -22.30 16.51 23.75
N LEU A 366 -22.06 17.74 23.28
CA LEU A 366 -20.83 18.53 23.50
C LEU A 366 -21.09 19.85 24.21
#